data_AF-A0AAU6Z9B8-F1
#
_entry.id   AF-A0AAU6Z9B8-F1
#
_cell.length_a   1.000
_cell.length_b   1.000
_cell.length_c   1.000
_cell.angle_alpha   90.00
_cell.angle_beta   90.00
_cell.angle_gamma   90.00
#
_symmetry.space_group_name_H-M   'P 1'
#
loop_
_entity.id
_entity.type
_entity.pdbx_description
1 polymer ?
#
loop_
_entity_poly.entity_id
_entity_poly.type
_entity_poly.pdbx_seq_one_letter_code
_entity_poly.pdbx_strand_id
1 'polypeptide(L)' 'MTEYWYNVNTHEVEEDALSDWTQLIGPYKTREEAEHALEKVKSRNEAWDKGDDE' A
#
# COMPACT_ATOMS: atom_id res chain seq x y z
N MET A 1 3.04 18.13 7.69
CA MET A 1 1.78 17.47 7.34
C MET A 1 2.03 16.00 7.59
N THR A 2 1.16 15.31 8.32
CA THR A 2 1.36 13.88 8.57
C THR A 2 1.02 13.14 7.28
N GLU A 3 1.95 12.34 6.77
CA GLU A 3 1.79 11.58 5.53
C GLU A 3 1.54 10.13 5.94
N TYR A 4 0.36 9.61 5.60
CA TYR A 4 -0.01 8.25 5.96
C TYR A 4 0.39 7.30 4.84
N TRP A 5 1.00 6.19 5.19
CA TRP A 5 1.47 5.19 4.26
C TRP A 5 0.91 3.84 4.64
N TYR A 6 0.45 3.07 3.67
CA TYR A 6 -0.04 1.73 3.91
C TYR A 6 1.05 0.71 3.56
N ASN A 7 1.49 -0.06 4.54
CA ASN A 7 2.46 -1.12 4.35
C ASN A 7 1.74 -2.39 3.88
N VAL A 8 2.02 -2.82 2.65
CA VAL A 8 1.38 -4.03 2.09
C VAL A 8 1.98 -5.33 2.60
N ASN A 9 3.09 -5.27 3.33
CA ASN A 9 3.75 -6.47 3.85
C ASN A 9 3.30 -6.77 5.28
N THR A 10 3.24 -5.75 6.15
CA THR A 10 2.70 -5.88 7.51
C THR A 10 1.19 -5.67 7.57
N HIS A 11 0.58 -5.08 6.54
CA HIS A 11 -0.82 -4.67 6.47
C HIS A 11 -1.20 -3.59 7.50
N GLU A 12 -0.25 -2.70 7.83
CA GLU A 12 -0.44 -1.63 8.81
C GLU A 12 -0.32 -0.24 8.17
N VAL A 13 -0.95 0.76 8.79
CA VAL A 13 -0.77 2.16 8.41
C VAL A 13 0.36 2.77 9.23
N GLU A 14 1.33 3.35 8.54
CA GLU A 14 2.46 4.07 9.09
C GLU A 14 2.21 5.59 8.93
N GLU A 15 2.50 6.38 9.96
CA GLU A 15 2.29 7.85 9.97
C GLU A 15 3.44 8.63 9.32
N ASP A 16 4.37 7.90 8.70
CA ASP A 16 5.53 8.36 7.93
C ASP A 16 6.09 7.15 7.14
N ALA A 17 7.05 7.34 6.24
CA ALA A 17 7.68 6.24 5.51
C ALA A 17 8.73 5.52 6.38
N LEU A 18 8.26 4.80 7.41
CA LEU A 18 9.09 4.03 8.34
C LEU A 18 9.67 2.76 7.69
N SER A 19 8.96 2.20 6.71
CA SER A 19 9.35 1.01 5.96
C SER A 19 9.82 1.32 4.53
N ASP A 20 10.27 0.29 3.82
CA ASP A 20 10.71 0.42 2.42
C ASP A 20 9.59 0.93 1.51
N TRP A 21 9.91 1.97 0.73
CA TRP A 21 8.99 2.66 -0.18
C TRP A 21 8.41 1.74 -1.24
N THR A 22 9.10 0.64 -1.57
CA THR A 22 8.62 -0.38 -2.51
C THR A 22 7.40 -1.14 -1.99
N GLN A 23 7.16 -1.10 -0.68
CA GLN A 23 6.08 -1.83 -0.01
C GLN A 23 5.08 -0.88 0.65
N LEU A 24 5.37 0.42 0.58
CA LEU A 24 4.48 1.47 0.99
C LEU A 24 3.62 1.91 -0.19
N ILE A 25 2.32 2.04 0.06
CA ILE A 25 1.37 2.66 -0.86
C ILE A 25 0.98 3.98 -0.22
N GLY A 26 1.13 5.09 -0.94
CA GLY A 26 0.89 6.44 -0.40
C GLY A 26 1.71 7.47 -1.15
N PRO A 27 1.66 8.77 -0.79
CA PRO A 27 1.24 9.34 0.50
C PRO A 27 -0.27 9.64 0.58
N TYR A 28 -0.89 9.23 1.68
CA TYR A 28 -2.30 9.49 2.00
C TYR A 28 -2.44 10.65 2.98
N LYS A 29 -3.54 11.39 2.85
CA LYS A 29 -3.86 12.50 3.76
C LYS A 29 -4.48 12.05 5.07
N THR A 30 -5.07 10.86 5.10
CA THR A 30 -5.73 10.32 6.28
C THR A 30 -5.41 8.84 6.44
N ARG A 31 -5.41 8.38 7.68
CA ARG A 31 -5.26 6.95 8.01
C ARG A 31 -6.33 6.10 7.34
N GLU A 32 -7.59 6.55 7.34
CA GLU A 32 -8.71 5.82 6.74
C GLU A 32 -8.50 5.59 5.23
N GLU A 33 -7.97 6.59 4.51
CA GLU A 33 -7.63 6.45 3.08
C GLU A 33 -6.47 5.47 2.86
N ALA A 34 -5.52 5.42 3.78
CA ALA A 34 -4.45 4.42 3.80
C ALA A 34 -4.99 3.01 4.11
N GLU A 35 -5.92 2.85 5.04
CA GLU A 35 -6.54 1.54 5.35
C GLU A 35 -7.31 0.98 4.14
N HIS A 36 -8.00 1.85 3.39
CA HIS A 36 -8.65 1.47 2.12
C HIS A 36 -7.67 1.21 0.96
N ALA A 37 -6.36 1.48 1.12
CA ALA A 37 -5.36 1.17 0.11
C ALA A 37 -5.26 -0.34 -0.16
N LEU A 38 -5.45 -1.19 0.86
CA LEU A 38 -5.41 -2.64 0.72
C LEU A 38 -6.41 -3.15 -0.32
N GLU A 39 -7.63 -2.59 -0.36
CA GLU A 39 -8.65 -2.98 -1.34
C GLU A 39 -8.17 -2.71 -2.78
N LYS A 40 -7.51 -1.57 -3.01
CA LYS A 40 -6.90 -1.23 -4.31
C LYS A 40 -5.71 -2.13 -4.63
N VAL A 41 -4.90 -2.48 -3.63
CA VAL A 41 -3.72 -3.33 -3.84
C VAL A 41 -4.13 -4.75 -4.18
N LYS A 42 -5.10 -5.36 -3.46
CA LYS A 42 -5.60 -6.70 -3.79
C LYS A 42 -6.06 -6.80 -5.23
N SER A 43 -6.90 -5.85 -5.65
CA SER A 43 -7.41 -5.81 -7.02
C SER A 43 -6.29 -5.61 -8.07
N ARG A 44 -5.20 -4.95 -7.70
CA ARG A 44 -4.04 -4.76 -8.58
C ARG A 44 -3.06 -5.95 -8.56
N ASN A 45 -2.90 -6.64 -7.43
CA ASN A 45 -2.02 -7.81 -7.30
C ASN A 45 -2.57 -8.99 -8.11
N GLU A 46 -3.89 -9.20 -8.09
CA GLU A 46 -4.57 -10.17 -8.98
C GLU A 46 -4.35 -9.87 -10.48
N ALA A 47 -4.14 -8.61 -10.85
CA ALA A 47 -3.87 -8.22 -12.23
C ALA A 47 -2.38 -8.34 -12.62
N TRP A 48 -1.47 -8.42 -11.65
CA TRP A 48 -0.02 -8.48 -11.88
C TRP A 48 0.54 -9.91 -11.80
N ASP A 49 -0.12 -10.83 -11.09
CA ASP A 49 0.22 -12.26 -11.05
C ASP A 49 0.00 -12.96 -12.41
N LYS A 50 -0.78 -12.35 -13.32
CA LYS A 50 -1.09 -12.90 -14.65
C LYS A 50 -0.02 -12.63 -15.73
N GLY A 51 1.22 -12.37 -15.32
CA GLY A 51 2.31 -11.90 -16.19
C GLY A 51 3.58 -12.75 -16.21
N ASP A 52 3.60 -13.94 -15.58
CA ASP A 52 4.76 -14.86 -15.61
C ASP A 52 4.33 -16.20 -16.24
N ASP A 53 4.05 -16.17 -17.54
CA ASP A 53 3.99 -17.36 -18.41
C ASP A 53 4.85 -17.04 -19.64
N GLU A 54 6.18 -17.16 -19.50
CA GLU A 54 7.11 -17.50 -20.59
C GLU A 54 8.42 -18.12 -20.09
#